data_AF-Q5KD22-F1
#
_entry.id   AF-Q5KD22-F1
#
_cell.length_a   1.000
_cell.length_b   1.000
_cell.length_c   1.000
_cell.angle_alpha   90.00
_cell.angle_beta   90.00
_cell.angle_gamma   90.00
#
_symmetry.space_group_name_H-M   'P 1'
#
loop_
_entity.id
_entity.type
_entity.pdbx_description
1 polymer ?
#
loop_
_entity_poly.entity_id
_entity_poly.type
_entity_poly.pdbx_seq_one_letter_code
_entity_poly.pdbx_strand_id
1 'polypeptide(L)'
;MLRTSRLIPLKKDDGSIRPIAVGELIYRLCAKALIISHFQPDFLLPFQLGVKSIGGVEPIVRLTERVLEGSAGAEFSFLASLDASNAFNRVDRAEMAAAVKTHAPTLWRTCKWAYGDSSDLVCGDKILQSSQGVRQGDPFGPLFFSITLRPTLHALSQSLGPSTQALAYLDDIYLFSNDSQVLSKTTQFLADKQHIIKLNEKKCKLISFDEIRQEGFKMLGTMVGGKEKRAEFLEGRIRKEMAKVGKLKDLPHQHALLLLRFCIQQNLRHLQRSLRSDDLVDLWERLDTMLWEEVKRMRMRQREDTVEEETLGRSLTKLPARLGGLGLLSFKDVAPLAYRSAAEASDTLLDNLGLLSSPEEPPTPVPQRTRCAELWESQQEAILRNLGDTERKRLTENASRLGRSWLSVIPYLQPLRLSNVEIASGLHDRTLVGSSIPVCRFCGSDSPLGHDELCRARNPWTQRRHNAINRVIYQHLKQIQGATVEIEPHTLSGQRRNDLRVRGSSALAFTDYDLKVYSLGDRDARSTVTPCAPNGKLADFCLDRCVNWLDKVGQVVSKNAPKVTGGVFKPIILSTGGLMSRSTADEWKEWREAMPVGGFEKMEKRIGVELVKARARTLVL
;
A
#
# COMPACT_ATOMS: atom_id res chain seq x y z
N MET A 1 27.57 -9.95 22.72
CA MET A 1 27.16 -10.18 21.32
C MET A 1 25.84 -9.49 20.93
N LEU A 2 24.76 -9.52 21.74
CA LEU A 2 23.46 -8.95 21.30
C LEU A 2 23.50 -7.45 20.91
N ARG A 3 24.40 -6.66 21.51
CA ARG A 3 24.57 -5.21 21.23
C ARG A 3 25.51 -4.93 20.05
N THR A 4 26.19 -5.96 19.54
CA THR A 4 27.11 -5.83 18.40
C THR A 4 26.30 -5.56 17.13
N SER A 5 26.74 -4.62 16.31
CA SER A 5 26.08 -4.27 15.05
C SER A 5 27.03 -4.46 13.86
N ARG A 6 26.51 -4.95 12.73
CA ARG A 6 27.22 -4.89 11.45
C ARG A 6 27.11 -3.47 10.90
N LEU A 7 28.24 -2.83 10.65
CA LEU A 7 28.29 -1.48 10.09
C LEU A 7 28.33 -1.53 8.56
N ILE A 8 27.43 -0.80 7.91
CA ILE A 8 27.35 -0.68 6.45
C ILE A 8 27.52 0.80 6.06
N PRO A 9 28.62 1.17 5.38
CA PRO A 9 28.81 2.53 4.89
C PRO A 9 27.99 2.74 3.62
N LEU A 10 26.87 3.46 3.71
CA LEU A 10 26.08 3.84 2.54
C LEU A 10 26.61 5.15 1.96
N LYS A 11 26.91 5.17 0.66
CA LYS A 11 27.30 6.38 -0.06
C LYS A 11 26.07 7.24 -0.34
N LYS A 12 26.13 8.52 0.02
CA LYS A 12 25.12 9.52 -0.35
C LYS A 12 25.45 10.13 -1.72
N ASP A 13 24.47 10.78 -2.32
CA ASP A 13 24.60 11.47 -3.61
C ASP A 13 25.69 12.56 -3.58
N ASP A 14 25.89 13.21 -2.43
CA ASP A 14 26.93 14.22 -2.20
C ASP A 14 28.33 13.63 -1.96
N GLY A 15 28.49 12.31 -2.08
CA GLY A 15 29.74 11.58 -1.82
C GLY A 15 30.03 11.32 -0.35
N SER A 16 29.28 11.91 0.60
CA SER A 16 29.44 11.63 2.03
C SER A 16 28.96 10.24 2.39
N ILE A 17 29.46 9.70 3.51
CA ILE A 17 29.11 8.36 4.00
C ILE A 17 28.07 8.47 5.10
N ARG A 18 27.02 7.63 5.02
CA ARG A 18 26.08 7.38 6.11
C ARG A 18 26.34 5.99 6.71
N PRO A 19 26.87 5.91 7.94
CA PRO A 19 27.12 4.62 8.59
C PRO A 19 25.81 4.04 9.12
N ILE A 20 25.37 2.89 8.60
CA ILE A 20 24.20 2.17 9.11
C ILE A 20 24.65 0.98 9.96
N ALA A 21 24.37 1.05 11.25
CA ALA A 21 24.57 -0.01 12.21
C ALA A 21 23.36 -0.95 12.21
N VAL A 22 23.53 -2.12 11.60
CA VAL A 22 22.54 -3.20 11.56
C VAL A 22 22.74 -4.11 12.77
N GLY A 23 21.93 -3.90 13.80
CA GLY A 23 21.94 -4.75 14.99
C GLY A 23 21.42 -6.17 14.76
N GLU A 24 21.69 -7.04 15.73
CA GLU A 24 21.24 -8.44 15.78
C GLU A 24 19.69 -8.55 15.74
N LEU A 25 19.15 -9.63 15.17
CA LEU A 25 17.71 -9.82 14.96
C LEU A 25 16.92 -9.85 16.28
N ILE A 26 17.36 -10.62 17.27
CA ILE A 26 16.70 -10.74 18.58
C ILE A 26 16.72 -9.39 19.29
N TYR A 27 17.86 -8.69 19.25
CA TYR A 27 17.95 -7.33 19.77
C TYR A 27 16.91 -6.40 19.13
N ARG A 28 16.81 -6.39 17.79
CA ARG A 28 15.85 -5.53 17.07
C ARG A 28 14.39 -5.92 17.34
N LEU A 29 14.10 -7.20 17.53
CA LEU A 29 12.78 -7.69 17.91
C LEU A 29 12.40 -7.22 19.32
N CYS A 30 13.25 -7.48 20.31
CA CYS A 30 13.06 -7.01 21.68
C CYS A 30 12.92 -5.49 21.74
N ALA A 31 13.72 -4.76 20.96
CA ALA A 31 13.66 -3.30 20.91
C ALA A 31 12.29 -2.80 20.43
N LYS A 32 11.77 -3.37 19.35
CA LYS A 32 10.43 -3.04 18.84
C LYS A 32 9.33 -3.40 19.83
N ALA A 33 9.41 -4.57 20.47
CA ALA A 33 8.43 -4.99 21.47
C ALA A 33 8.40 -4.01 22.65
N LEU A 34 9.57 -3.64 23.19
CA LEU A 34 9.68 -2.70 24.30
C LEU A 34 9.16 -1.30 23.94
N ILE A 35 9.46 -0.80 22.73
CA ILE A 35 8.92 0.49 22.26
C ILE A 35 7.40 0.42 22.11
N ILE A 36 6.85 -0.69 21.60
CA ILE A 36 5.39 -0.86 21.47
C ILE A 36 4.73 -0.87 22.85
N SER A 37 5.30 -1.59 23.81
CA SER A 37 4.70 -1.80 25.14
C SER A 37 4.87 -0.62 26.10
N HIS A 38 5.93 0.18 25.97
CA HIS A 38 6.28 1.18 27.00
C HIS A 38 6.31 2.62 26.51
N PHE A 39 6.25 2.89 25.20
CA PHE A 39 6.26 4.27 24.70
C PHE A 39 5.00 5.03 25.13
N GLN A 40 5.19 6.27 25.59
CA GLN A 40 4.12 7.24 25.83
C GLN A 40 4.42 8.54 25.06
N PRO A 41 3.40 9.21 24.47
CA PRO A 41 3.60 10.47 23.74
C PRO A 41 4.30 11.55 24.56
N ASP A 42 3.98 11.62 25.85
CA ASP A 42 4.53 12.58 26.81
C ASP A 42 6.03 12.41 27.04
N PHE A 43 6.69 11.39 26.48
CA PHE A 43 8.14 11.29 26.46
C PHE A 43 8.79 12.29 25.49
N LEU A 44 8.05 12.76 24.48
CA LEU A 44 8.57 13.61 23.40
C LEU A 44 7.84 14.94 23.24
N LEU A 45 6.54 14.98 23.51
CA LEU A 45 5.74 16.21 23.40
C LEU A 45 6.14 17.25 24.46
N PRO A 46 5.98 18.56 24.16
CA PRO A 46 5.39 19.13 22.94
C PRO A 46 6.38 19.34 21.78
N PHE A 47 7.68 19.18 22.01
CA PHE A 47 8.69 19.69 21.07
C PHE A 47 9.06 18.74 19.92
N GLN A 48 8.80 17.44 20.06
CA GLN A 48 9.37 16.43 19.17
C GLN A 48 8.30 15.49 18.60
N LEU A 49 8.20 15.47 17.27
CA LEU A 49 7.17 14.75 16.51
C LEU A 49 7.75 13.59 15.66
N GLY A 50 9.05 13.35 15.72
CA GLY A 50 9.75 12.39 14.87
C GLY A 50 9.52 10.90 15.19
N VAL A 51 9.02 10.56 16.39
CA VAL A 51 8.89 9.16 16.84
C VAL A 51 7.51 8.89 17.41
N LYS A 52 6.80 7.93 16.79
CA LYS A 52 5.44 7.50 17.17
C LYS A 52 4.38 8.61 17.29
N SER A 53 4.65 9.81 16.77
CA SER A 53 3.60 10.81 16.50
C SER A 53 2.95 10.53 15.15
N ILE A 54 1.64 10.31 15.16
CA ILE A 54 0.87 10.02 13.94
C ILE A 54 0.98 11.23 13.01
N GLY A 55 1.53 11.03 11.81
CA GLY A 55 1.72 12.10 10.85
C GLY A 55 2.67 13.19 11.33
N GLY A 56 3.75 12.90 12.08
CA GLY A 56 4.58 13.94 12.70
C GLY A 56 5.26 14.96 11.77
N VAL A 57 5.27 14.73 10.45
CA VAL A 57 5.77 15.72 9.47
C VAL A 57 4.71 16.79 9.20
N GLU A 58 3.47 16.34 9.03
CA GLU A 58 2.36 17.15 8.55
C GLU A 58 2.01 18.33 9.48
N PRO A 59 2.04 18.25 10.83
CA PRO A 59 1.82 19.37 11.74
C PRO A 59 2.84 20.50 11.58
N ILE A 60 4.12 20.20 11.36
CA ILE A 60 5.14 21.24 11.20
C ILE A 60 4.91 21.98 9.89
N VAL A 61 4.65 21.25 8.81
CA VAL A 61 4.29 21.81 7.51
C VAL A 61 3.00 22.63 7.61
N ARG A 62 1.98 22.10 8.31
CA ARG A 62 0.68 22.73 8.47
C ARG A 62 0.76 24.04 9.26
N LEU A 63 1.59 24.10 10.31
CA LEU A 63 1.82 25.35 11.03
C LEU A 63 2.44 26.40 10.10
N THR A 64 3.41 26.02 9.26
CA THR A 64 3.99 26.93 8.26
C THR A 64 2.93 27.45 7.28
N GLU A 65 2.02 26.60 6.82
CA GLU A 65 0.89 27.01 5.96
C GLU A 65 -0.06 27.97 6.68
N ARG A 66 -0.43 27.67 7.93
CA ARG A 66 -1.32 28.52 8.74
C ARG A 66 -0.77 29.93 8.96
N VAL A 67 0.55 30.04 9.17
CA VAL A 67 1.23 31.34 9.27
C VAL A 67 1.20 32.08 7.93
N LEU A 68 1.48 31.39 6.82
CA LEU A 68 1.42 31.97 5.48
C LEU A 68 0.02 32.50 5.13
N GLU A 69 -1.02 31.81 5.59
CA GLU A 69 -2.45 32.14 5.44
C GLU A 69 -2.91 33.27 6.38
N GLY A 70 -2.11 33.66 7.38
CA GLY A 70 -2.52 34.64 8.40
C GLY A 70 -3.59 34.12 9.37
N SER A 71 -3.69 32.79 9.54
CA SER A 71 -4.71 32.13 10.39
C SER A 71 -4.12 31.37 11.58
N ALA A 72 -2.84 31.55 11.88
CA ALA A 72 -2.20 30.98 13.06
C ALA A 72 -2.59 31.77 14.32
N GLY A 73 -2.58 31.10 15.48
CA GLY A 73 -2.91 31.75 16.75
C GLY A 73 -1.88 32.75 17.25
N ALA A 74 -0.66 32.66 16.72
CA ALA A 74 0.42 33.61 16.90
C ALA A 74 0.91 34.08 15.52
N GLU A 75 1.06 35.39 15.34
CA GLU A 75 1.76 35.94 14.17
C GLU A 75 3.25 35.62 14.32
N PHE A 76 3.83 34.94 13.32
CA PHE A 76 5.27 34.68 13.23
C PHE A 76 5.82 35.34 11.96
N SER A 77 6.93 36.07 12.10
CA SER A 77 7.56 36.79 10.99
C SER A 77 8.68 36.00 10.31
N PHE A 78 9.34 35.11 11.04
CA PHE A 78 10.50 34.34 10.59
C PHE A 78 10.38 32.85 10.91
N LEU A 79 10.96 32.03 10.03
CA LEU A 79 11.20 30.61 10.23
C LEU A 79 12.72 30.37 10.23
N ALA A 80 13.26 29.82 11.31
CA ALA A 80 14.61 29.28 11.33
C ALA A 80 14.56 27.75 11.18
N SER A 81 15.29 27.22 10.20
CA SER A 81 15.51 25.78 10.01
C SER A 81 16.93 25.45 10.44
N LEU A 82 17.06 24.57 11.43
CA LEU A 82 18.35 24.18 11.99
C LEU A 82 18.77 22.82 11.45
N ASP A 83 20.01 22.72 10.95
CA ASP A 83 20.63 21.48 10.51
C ASP A 83 21.69 21.06 11.53
N ALA A 84 21.64 19.81 11.99
CA ALA A 84 22.59 19.30 12.98
C ALA A 84 23.70 18.46 12.32
N SER A 85 24.96 18.76 12.68
CA SER A 85 26.13 18.04 12.20
C SER A 85 26.31 16.70 12.94
N ASN A 86 26.13 15.60 12.20
CA ASN A 86 26.33 14.23 12.72
C ASN A 86 25.48 13.93 13.97
N ALA A 87 24.23 14.40 14.00
CA ALA A 87 23.38 14.47 15.19
C ALA A 87 23.33 13.17 15.99
N PHE A 88 23.01 12.04 15.33
CA PHE A 88 22.84 10.75 15.99
C PHE A 88 24.12 10.26 16.69
N ASN A 89 25.29 10.42 16.09
CA ASN A 89 26.56 9.95 16.67
C ASN A 89 27.12 10.90 17.72
N ARG A 90 26.58 12.12 17.83
CA ARG A 90 27.13 13.18 18.68
C ARG A 90 26.62 13.13 20.11
N VAL A 91 25.37 12.75 20.30
CA VAL A 91 24.70 12.78 21.61
C VAL A 91 25.54 12.11 22.69
N ASP A 92 25.82 12.83 23.76
CA ASP A 92 26.47 12.27 24.93
C ASP A 92 25.58 11.23 25.65
N ARG A 93 26.19 10.13 26.09
CA ARG A 93 25.45 9.00 26.68
C ARG A 93 25.09 9.21 28.14
N ALA A 94 25.83 10.05 28.87
CA ALA A 94 25.46 10.45 30.23
C ALA A 94 24.25 11.40 30.19
N GLU A 95 24.23 12.35 29.26
CA GLU A 95 23.06 13.22 29.00
C GLU A 95 21.85 12.40 28.56
N MET A 96 22.04 11.45 27.64
CA MET A 96 20.99 10.51 27.24
C MET A 96 20.45 9.73 28.43
N ALA A 97 21.34 9.24 29.28
CA ALA A 97 20.97 8.50 30.45
C ALA A 97 20.14 9.33 31.44
N ALA A 98 20.58 10.56 31.71
CA ALA A 98 19.86 11.50 32.57
C ALA A 98 18.48 11.84 31.99
N ALA A 99 18.40 12.18 30.71
CA ALA A 99 17.16 12.53 30.04
C ALA A 99 16.15 11.38 30.02
N VAL A 100 16.60 10.15 29.74
CA VAL A 100 15.72 8.96 29.77
C VAL A 100 15.25 8.68 31.19
N LYS A 101 16.13 8.78 32.19
CA LYS A 101 15.74 8.56 33.59
C LYS A 101 14.68 9.57 34.05
N THR A 102 14.74 10.81 33.58
CA THR A 102 13.79 11.88 33.91
C THR A 102 12.48 11.77 33.13
N HIS A 103 12.53 11.63 31.80
CA HIS A 103 11.36 11.77 30.93
C HIS A 103 10.74 10.43 30.49
N ALA A 104 11.48 9.33 30.57
CA ALA A 104 11.01 8.01 30.19
C ALA A 104 11.55 6.93 31.15
N PRO A 105 11.30 7.03 32.47
CA PRO A 105 11.90 6.15 33.48
C PRO A 105 11.60 4.67 33.25
N THR A 106 10.46 4.34 32.64
CA THR A 106 10.07 2.97 32.26
C THR A 106 11.04 2.36 31.22
N LEU A 107 11.72 3.19 30.43
CA LEU A 107 12.71 2.77 29.42
C LEU A 107 14.16 2.90 29.91
N TRP A 108 14.39 3.35 31.15
CA TRP A 108 15.74 3.54 31.70
C TRP A 108 16.60 2.27 31.64
N ARG A 109 16.07 1.14 32.12
CA ARG A 109 16.80 -0.14 32.10
C ARG A 109 17.15 -0.57 30.69
N THR A 110 16.25 -0.32 29.75
CA THR A 110 16.43 -0.59 28.32
C THR A 110 17.51 0.30 27.71
N CYS A 111 17.52 1.60 28.03
CA CYS A 111 18.56 2.53 27.60
C CYS A 111 19.93 2.14 28.17
N LYS A 112 19.99 1.85 29.48
CA LYS A 112 21.22 1.38 30.14
C LYS A 112 21.75 0.10 29.50
N TRP A 113 20.88 -0.85 29.20
CA TRP A 113 21.29 -2.07 28.50
C TRP A 113 21.83 -1.76 27.10
N ALA A 114 21.09 -1.00 26.29
CA ALA A 114 21.43 -0.75 24.89
C ALA A 114 22.66 0.15 24.68
N TYR A 115 22.85 1.15 25.56
CA TYR A 115 23.80 2.24 25.37
C TYR A 115 24.69 2.53 26.59
N GLY A 116 24.49 1.87 27.74
CA GLY A 116 25.26 2.15 28.96
C GLY A 116 26.76 1.92 28.84
N ASP A 117 27.18 0.94 28.03
CA ASP A 117 28.59 0.67 27.72
C ASP A 117 28.85 0.74 26.22
N SER A 118 30.13 0.76 25.84
CA SER A 118 30.50 0.65 24.43
C SER A 118 30.05 -0.68 23.82
N SER A 119 29.78 -0.66 22.52
CA SER A 119 29.40 -1.85 21.77
C SER A 119 30.13 -1.91 20.44
N ASP A 120 30.51 -3.11 20.03
CA ASP A 120 31.23 -3.34 18.77
C ASP A 120 30.39 -3.00 17.53
N LEU A 121 31.02 -2.30 16.59
CA LEU A 121 30.56 -2.08 15.22
C LEU A 121 31.52 -2.81 14.28
N VAL A 122 31.06 -3.88 13.66
CA VAL A 122 31.87 -4.73 12.77
C VAL A 122 31.74 -4.24 11.33
N CYS A 123 32.83 -3.81 10.73
CA CYS A 123 32.91 -3.32 9.35
C CYS A 123 33.98 -4.09 8.57
N GLY A 124 33.60 -5.21 7.96
CA GLY A 124 34.56 -6.11 7.32
C GLY A 124 35.43 -6.79 8.38
N ASP A 125 36.75 -6.60 8.26
CA ASP A 125 37.78 -7.07 9.18
C ASP A 125 38.03 -6.11 10.36
N LYS A 126 37.44 -4.90 10.34
CA LYS A 126 37.64 -3.88 11.37
C LYS A 126 36.51 -3.89 12.40
N ILE A 127 36.89 -3.67 13.66
CA ILE A 127 35.95 -3.45 14.77
C ILE A 127 36.13 -2.03 15.29
N LEU A 128 35.05 -1.26 15.28
CA LEU A 128 34.99 0.09 15.88
C LEU A 128 34.16 0.03 17.16
N GLN A 129 34.48 0.85 18.15
CA GLN A 129 33.68 0.97 19.36
C GLN A 129 32.62 2.06 19.19
N SER A 130 31.35 1.72 19.37
CA SER A 130 30.29 2.71 19.56
C SER A 130 30.22 3.06 21.04
N SER A 131 30.88 4.15 21.44
CA SER A 131 30.92 4.68 22.82
C SER A 131 30.20 6.02 22.99
N GLN A 132 29.75 6.65 21.90
CA GLN A 132 29.02 7.92 21.90
C GLN A 132 27.82 7.83 20.95
N GLY A 133 26.80 8.64 21.21
CA GLY A 133 25.60 8.74 20.38
C GLY A 133 24.73 7.49 20.37
N VAL A 134 23.74 7.55 19.50
CA VAL A 134 22.86 6.45 19.13
C VAL A 134 23.31 5.83 17.80
N ARG A 135 23.11 4.53 17.66
CA ARG A 135 23.49 3.78 16.44
C ARG A 135 22.44 4.02 15.34
N GLN A 136 22.85 4.55 14.19
CA GLN A 136 21.94 4.75 13.05
C GLN A 136 21.49 3.41 12.47
N GLY A 137 20.20 3.08 12.56
CA GLY A 137 19.66 1.75 12.18
C GLY A 137 19.24 0.89 13.37
N ASP A 138 19.60 1.29 14.59
CA ASP A 138 19.05 0.73 15.83
C ASP A 138 17.59 1.20 16.02
N PRO A 139 16.61 0.30 16.25
CA PRO A 139 15.23 0.69 16.54
C PRO A 139 15.06 1.65 17.71
N PHE A 140 15.92 1.59 18.73
CA PHE A 140 15.90 2.53 19.86
C PHE A 140 16.51 3.89 19.53
N GLY A 141 17.37 3.95 18.51
CA GLY A 141 18.20 5.12 18.24
C GLY A 141 17.40 6.42 18.10
N PRO A 142 16.40 6.49 17.22
CA PRO A 142 15.56 7.68 17.07
C PRO A 142 14.88 8.10 18.38
N LEU A 143 14.34 7.14 19.15
CA LEU A 143 13.63 7.43 20.40
C LEU A 143 14.54 8.04 21.45
N PHE A 144 15.68 7.40 21.73
CA PHE A 144 16.60 7.90 22.76
C PHE A 144 17.31 9.19 22.32
N PHE A 145 17.60 9.36 21.02
CA PHE A 145 18.03 10.66 20.49
C PHE A 145 17.01 11.76 20.80
N SER A 146 15.75 11.52 20.44
CA SER A 146 14.65 12.46 20.65
C SER A 146 14.39 12.78 22.13
N ILE A 147 14.46 11.79 23.03
CA ILE A 147 14.35 12.01 24.48
C ILE A 147 15.53 12.84 24.99
N THR A 148 16.75 12.58 24.51
CA THR A 148 17.94 13.33 24.95
C THR A 148 17.91 14.78 24.51
N LEU A 149 17.35 15.06 23.34
CA LEU A 149 17.25 16.42 22.81
C LEU A 149 16.18 17.27 23.53
N ARG A 150 15.19 16.62 24.15
CA ARG A 150 14.04 17.30 24.76
C ARG A 150 14.40 18.35 25.82
N PRO A 151 15.24 18.09 26.84
CA PRO A 151 15.63 19.11 27.81
C PRO A 151 16.25 20.35 27.15
N THR A 152 17.08 20.14 26.12
CA THR A 152 17.71 21.22 25.36
C THR A 152 16.68 22.06 24.60
N LEU A 153 15.70 21.43 23.95
CA LEU A 153 14.61 22.14 23.26
C LEU A 153 13.73 22.92 24.23
N HIS A 154 13.44 22.35 25.40
CA HIS A 154 12.67 23.04 26.43
C HIS A 154 13.40 24.28 26.96
N ALA A 155 14.68 24.13 27.31
CA ALA A 155 15.50 25.26 27.77
C ALA A 155 15.71 26.31 26.67
N LEU A 156 15.85 25.90 25.41
CA LEU A 156 15.91 26.80 24.26
C LEU A 156 14.61 27.61 24.13
N SER A 157 13.45 26.95 24.20
CA SER A 157 12.15 27.61 24.15
C SER A 157 11.98 28.63 25.29
N GLN A 158 12.38 28.29 26.51
CA GLN A 158 12.38 29.24 27.64
C GLN A 158 13.31 30.43 27.39
N SER A 159 14.51 30.19 26.84
CA SER A 159 15.50 31.25 26.57
C SER A 159 15.10 32.19 25.44
N LEU A 160 14.38 31.69 24.41
CA LEU A 160 13.92 32.49 23.28
C LEU A 160 12.61 33.24 23.58
N GLY A 161 11.89 32.82 24.62
CA GLY A 161 10.68 33.48 25.10
C GLY A 161 9.42 33.07 24.33
N PRO A 162 8.25 33.59 24.74
CA PRO A 162 6.93 33.17 24.24
C PRO A 162 6.67 33.56 22.78
N SER A 163 7.48 34.47 22.21
CA SER A 163 7.39 34.86 20.80
C SER A 163 8.04 33.84 19.85
N THR A 164 8.58 32.73 20.37
CA THR A 164 9.23 31.69 19.57
C THR A 164 8.71 30.29 19.91
N GLN A 165 8.21 29.59 18.90
CA GLN A 165 7.82 28.18 19.01
C GLN A 165 8.85 27.27 18.35
N ALA A 166 9.31 26.25 19.09
CA ALA A 166 10.19 25.21 18.58
C ALA A 166 9.43 23.92 18.29
N LEU A 167 9.59 23.36 17.10
CA LEU A 167 9.09 22.03 16.73
C LEU A 167 10.19 21.25 16.02
N ALA A 168 10.33 19.98 16.34
CA ALA A 168 11.35 19.11 15.78
C ALA A 168 10.76 17.82 15.20
N TYR A 169 11.31 17.38 14.08
CA TYR A 169 11.16 16.03 13.56
C TYR A 169 12.53 15.36 13.53
N LEU A 170 12.80 14.56 14.55
CA LEU A 170 14.14 14.05 14.85
C LEU A 170 15.14 15.21 14.95
N ASP A 171 16.15 15.24 14.09
CA ASP A 171 17.21 16.25 14.02
C ASP A 171 16.84 17.50 13.21
N ASP A 172 15.75 17.47 12.44
CA ASP A 172 15.21 18.64 11.74
C ASP A 172 14.43 19.52 12.72
N ILE A 173 15.02 20.62 13.17
CA ILE A 173 14.40 21.56 14.13
C ILE A 173 13.97 22.84 13.40
N TYR A 174 12.74 23.27 13.65
CA TYR A 174 12.14 24.48 13.12
C TYR A 174 11.75 25.43 14.25
N LEU A 175 12.16 26.68 14.15
CA LEU A 175 11.80 27.76 15.08
C LEU A 175 10.93 28.78 14.36
N PHE A 176 9.69 28.93 14.80
CA PHE A 176 8.76 29.95 14.35
C PHE A 176 8.89 31.15 15.29
N SER A 177 9.28 32.32 14.79
CA SER A 177 9.65 33.45 15.65
C SER A 177 9.31 34.80 15.04
N ASN A 178 9.10 35.82 15.90
CA ASN A 178 9.07 37.23 15.49
C ASN A 178 10.44 37.91 15.55
N ASP A 179 11.47 37.21 16.03
CA ASP A 179 12.80 37.75 16.19
C ASP A 179 13.70 37.43 14.99
N SER A 180 14.15 38.47 14.29
CA SER A 180 15.09 38.36 13.17
C SER A 180 16.49 37.87 13.61
N GLN A 181 16.78 37.89 14.90
CA GLN A 181 18.03 37.39 15.49
C GLN A 181 17.89 35.99 16.10
N VAL A 182 16.74 35.30 15.91
CA VAL A 182 16.49 33.99 16.53
C VAL A 182 17.59 32.96 16.23
N LEU A 183 18.15 32.98 15.00
CA LEU A 183 19.19 32.03 14.60
C LEU A 183 20.53 32.30 15.31
N SER A 184 20.93 33.56 15.48
CA SER A 184 22.17 33.90 16.19
C SER A 184 22.05 33.63 17.69
N LYS A 185 20.92 33.99 18.31
CA LYS A 185 20.61 33.65 19.71
C LYS A 185 20.60 32.15 19.95
N THR A 186 20.00 31.37 19.05
CA THR A 186 20.00 29.91 19.11
C THR A 186 21.42 29.35 19.01
N THR A 187 22.23 29.87 18.08
CA THR A 187 23.62 29.43 17.91
C THR A 187 24.44 29.72 19.17
N GLN A 188 24.28 30.89 19.76
CA GLN A 188 24.93 31.25 21.02
C GLN A 188 24.46 30.36 22.18
N PHE A 189 23.15 30.10 22.30
CA PHE A 189 22.59 29.25 23.35
C PHE A 189 23.09 27.79 23.27
N LEU A 190 23.35 27.28 22.06
CA LEU A 190 23.81 25.92 21.82
C LEU A 190 25.34 25.78 21.82
N ALA A 191 26.09 26.88 21.95
CA ALA A 191 27.54 26.88 21.84
C ALA A 191 28.22 25.99 22.90
N ASP A 192 27.68 25.94 24.11
CA ASP A 192 28.11 25.09 25.24
C ASP A 192 27.45 23.68 25.24
N LYS A 193 26.47 23.45 24.38
CA LYS A 193 25.68 22.19 24.29
C LYS A 193 26.03 21.33 23.07
N GLN A 194 27.20 21.56 22.47
CA GLN A 194 27.67 20.82 21.28
C GLN A 194 27.89 19.30 21.51
N HIS A 195 27.93 18.86 22.77
CA HIS A 195 27.97 17.43 23.14
C HIS A 195 26.60 16.75 22.99
N ILE A 196 25.50 17.50 22.93
CA ILE A 196 24.15 17.00 22.62
C ILE A 196 23.87 17.22 21.14
N ILE A 197 23.94 18.47 20.69
CA ILE A 197 23.63 18.87 19.33
C ILE A 197 24.57 19.98 18.88
N LYS A 198 25.21 19.80 17.72
CA LYS A 198 26.07 20.81 17.11
C LYS A 198 25.46 21.23 15.79
N LEU A 199 25.11 22.50 15.68
CA LEU A 199 24.58 23.06 14.45
C LEU A 199 25.62 23.04 13.32
N ASN A 200 25.12 22.88 12.11
CA ASN A 200 25.84 23.10 10.88
C ASN A 200 25.45 24.46 10.33
N GLU A 201 26.14 25.50 10.79
CA GLU A 201 25.80 26.90 10.51
C GLU A 201 25.62 27.20 9.02
N LYS A 202 26.38 26.53 8.14
CA LYS A 202 26.27 26.70 6.68
C LYS A 202 24.98 26.15 6.08
N LYS A 203 24.32 25.21 6.78
CA LYS A 203 23.06 24.59 6.34
C LYS A 203 21.85 25.10 7.12
N CYS A 204 22.05 25.71 8.29
CA CYS A 204 21.01 26.44 8.97
C CYS A 204 20.53 27.61 8.11
N LYS A 205 19.24 27.89 8.15
CA LYS A 205 18.61 28.97 7.38
C LYS A 205 17.68 29.78 8.26
N LEU A 206 17.69 31.09 8.08
CA LEU A 206 16.66 32.00 8.56
C LEU A 206 15.98 32.59 7.33
N ILE A 207 14.65 32.56 7.29
CA ILE A 207 13.87 33.06 6.17
C ILE A 207 12.60 33.74 6.71
N SER A 208 12.22 34.88 6.15
CA SER A 208 10.93 35.51 6.49
C SER A 208 9.77 34.75 5.86
N PHE A 209 8.58 34.82 6.47
CA PHE A 209 7.38 34.21 5.87
C PHE A 209 6.98 34.88 4.55
N ASP A 210 7.32 36.15 4.34
CA ASP A 210 7.12 36.84 3.06
C ASP A 210 8.01 36.26 1.96
N GLU A 211 9.28 35.97 2.27
CA GLU A 211 10.17 35.26 1.35
C GLU A 211 9.68 33.84 1.07
N ILE A 212 9.19 33.09 2.08
CA ILE A 212 8.60 31.77 1.85
C ILE A 212 7.39 31.88 0.90
N ARG A 213 6.56 32.91 1.05
CA ARG A 213 5.39 33.13 0.19
C ARG A 213 5.78 33.34 -1.28
N GLN A 214 6.89 34.03 -1.53
CA GLN A 214 7.39 34.34 -2.88
C GLN A 214 8.27 33.22 -3.46
N GLU A 215 9.30 32.80 -2.73
CA GLU A 215 10.36 31.91 -3.21
C GLU A 215 10.17 30.44 -2.82
N GLY A 216 9.20 30.16 -1.95
CA GLY A 216 8.94 28.82 -1.44
C GLY A 216 10.00 28.32 -0.47
N PHE A 217 9.67 27.31 0.31
CA PHE A 217 10.60 26.69 1.25
C PHE A 217 10.44 25.17 1.26
N LYS A 218 11.54 24.47 1.02
CA LYS A 218 11.58 23.01 1.07
C LYS A 218 11.86 22.56 2.50
N MET A 219 10.91 21.85 3.10
CA MET A 219 11.00 21.31 4.45
C MET A 219 10.44 19.90 4.52
N LEU A 220 11.02 19.02 5.34
CA LEU A 220 10.53 17.67 5.64
C LEU A 220 10.08 16.84 4.41
N GLY A 221 10.76 17.02 3.27
CA GLY A 221 10.47 16.31 2.03
C GLY A 221 9.36 16.90 1.16
N THR A 222 8.73 18.01 1.55
CA THR A 222 7.71 18.76 0.81
C THR A 222 8.15 20.19 0.46
N MET A 223 7.28 20.96 -0.18
CA MET A 223 7.46 22.38 -0.54
C MET A 223 6.25 23.20 -0.06
N VAL A 224 6.50 24.30 0.63
CA VAL A 224 5.47 25.28 1.05
C VAL A 224 5.72 26.63 0.38
N GLY A 225 4.69 27.48 0.28
CA GLY A 225 4.79 28.82 -0.31
C GLY A 225 4.11 28.94 -1.67
N GLY A 226 4.67 29.81 -2.51
CA GLY A 226 4.11 30.20 -3.81
C GLY A 226 3.82 29.03 -4.76
N LYS A 227 2.76 29.18 -5.56
CA LYS A 227 2.29 28.16 -6.52
C LYS A 227 3.38 27.71 -7.47
N GLU A 228 4.14 28.65 -8.05
CA GLU A 228 5.17 28.35 -9.05
C GLU A 228 6.26 27.42 -8.50
N LYS A 229 6.74 27.68 -7.29
CA LYS A 229 7.80 26.89 -6.64
C LYS A 229 7.30 25.51 -6.20
N ARG A 230 6.04 25.43 -5.74
CA ARG A 230 5.37 24.14 -5.48
C ARG A 230 5.21 23.33 -6.77
N ALA A 231 4.83 23.97 -7.88
CA ALA A 231 4.71 23.34 -9.19
C ALA A 231 6.05 22.82 -9.69
N GLU A 232 7.11 23.64 -9.65
CA GLU A 232 8.47 23.25 -10.05
C GLU A 232 8.97 22.05 -9.25
N PHE A 233 8.75 22.08 -7.92
CA PHE A 233 9.10 20.97 -7.05
C PHE A 233 8.38 19.68 -7.44
N LEU A 234 7.05 19.74 -7.62
CA LEU A 234 6.23 18.57 -7.95
C LEU A 234 6.57 18.03 -9.34
N GLU A 235 6.70 18.89 -10.34
CA GLU A 235 7.14 18.58 -11.70
C GLU A 235 8.49 17.85 -11.69
N GLY A 236 9.46 18.32 -10.89
CA GLY A 236 10.76 17.67 -10.71
C GLY A 236 10.65 16.27 -10.08
N ARG A 237 9.68 16.04 -9.19
CA ARG A 237 9.40 14.70 -8.61
C ARG A 237 8.73 13.79 -9.63
N ILE A 238 7.74 14.28 -10.37
CA ILE A 238 7.05 13.53 -11.42
C ILE A 238 8.04 13.11 -12.51
N ARG A 239 8.93 14.00 -12.95
CA ARG A 239 9.98 13.68 -13.95
C ARG A 239 10.87 12.51 -13.51
N LYS A 240 11.21 12.42 -12.23
CA LYS A 240 11.97 11.28 -11.67
C LYS A 240 11.17 9.98 -11.72
N GLU A 241 9.87 10.02 -11.46
CA GLU A 241 9.00 8.84 -11.60
C GLU A 241 8.80 8.44 -13.05
N MET A 242 8.64 9.40 -13.98
CA MET A 242 8.58 9.12 -15.42
C MET A 242 9.84 8.41 -15.92
N ALA A 243 11.02 8.84 -15.46
CA ALA A 243 12.28 8.18 -15.79
C ALA A 243 12.33 6.72 -15.27
N LYS A 244 11.71 6.42 -14.12
CA LYS A 244 11.59 5.06 -13.60
C LYS A 244 10.62 4.23 -14.43
N VAL A 245 9.49 4.79 -14.86
CA VAL A 245 8.54 4.09 -15.74
C VAL A 245 9.17 3.77 -17.09
N GLY A 246 10.00 4.66 -17.63
CA GLY A 246 10.77 4.39 -18.85
C GLY A 246 11.61 3.11 -18.76
N LYS A 247 12.14 2.77 -17.58
CA LYS A 247 12.94 1.55 -17.33
C LYS A 247 12.10 0.27 -17.23
N LEU A 248 10.77 0.37 -17.16
CA LEU A 248 9.90 -0.81 -17.11
C LEU A 248 9.74 -1.50 -18.46
N LYS A 249 10.05 -0.80 -19.56
CA LYS A 249 9.90 -1.32 -20.94
C LYS A 249 10.74 -2.57 -21.20
N ASP A 250 11.90 -2.67 -20.57
CA ASP A 250 12.85 -3.79 -20.73
C ASP A 250 12.51 -4.99 -19.85
N LEU A 251 11.49 -4.88 -18.99
CA LEU A 251 11.11 -5.93 -18.05
C LEU A 251 9.95 -6.78 -18.59
N PRO A 252 9.89 -8.08 -18.23
CA PRO A 252 8.68 -8.86 -18.46
C PRO A 252 7.47 -8.16 -17.82
N HIS A 253 6.33 -8.15 -18.51
CA HIS A 253 5.16 -7.33 -18.13
C HIS A 253 4.66 -7.62 -16.72
N GLN A 254 4.81 -8.87 -16.23
CA GLN A 254 4.46 -9.22 -14.86
C GLN A 254 5.30 -8.43 -13.84
N HIS A 255 6.61 -8.29 -14.07
CA HIS A 255 7.49 -7.51 -13.19
C HIS A 255 7.21 -6.01 -13.32
N ALA A 256 7.03 -5.53 -14.56
CA ALA A 256 6.68 -4.14 -14.82
C ALA A 256 5.40 -3.73 -14.07
N LEU A 257 4.34 -4.53 -14.18
CA LEU A 257 3.07 -4.29 -13.49
C LEU A 257 3.22 -4.30 -11.96
N LEU A 258 4.02 -5.22 -11.40
CA LEU A 258 4.28 -5.26 -9.95
C LEU A 258 5.02 -4.00 -9.47
N LEU A 259 6.08 -3.59 -10.17
CA LEU A 259 6.84 -2.39 -9.84
C LEU A 259 5.99 -1.13 -10.00
N LEU A 260 5.16 -1.07 -11.03
CA LEU A 260 4.22 0.04 -11.24
C LEU A 260 3.27 0.18 -10.05
N ARG A 261 2.63 -0.93 -9.62
CA ARG A 261 1.61 -0.93 -8.55
C ARG A 261 2.18 -0.78 -7.15
N PHE A 262 3.28 -1.47 -6.85
CA PHE A 262 3.79 -1.59 -5.48
C PHE A 262 5.02 -0.73 -5.18
N CYS A 263 5.61 -0.09 -6.20
CA CYS A 263 6.75 0.80 -6.01
C CYS A 263 6.46 2.21 -6.55
N ILE A 264 6.30 2.37 -7.87
CA ILE A 264 6.21 3.70 -8.51
C ILE A 264 4.97 4.46 -8.02
N GLN A 265 3.80 3.81 -8.04
CA GLN A 265 2.55 4.34 -7.48
C GLN A 265 2.65 4.77 -6.01
N GLN A 266 3.61 4.24 -5.25
CA GLN A 266 3.75 4.50 -3.82
C GLN A 266 4.67 5.68 -3.51
N ASN A 267 5.64 5.97 -4.40
CA ASN A 267 6.73 6.91 -4.14
C ASN A 267 6.27 8.32 -3.78
N LEU A 268 5.23 8.83 -4.45
CA LEU A 268 4.75 10.21 -4.27
C LEU A 268 3.51 10.33 -3.35
N ARG A 269 3.04 9.23 -2.75
CA ARG A 269 1.84 9.26 -1.89
C ARG A 269 1.97 10.16 -0.66
N HIS A 270 3.19 10.36 -0.16
CA HIS A 270 3.42 11.26 0.97
C HIS A 270 3.10 12.72 0.59
N LEU A 271 3.42 13.15 -0.64
CA LEU A 271 3.13 14.50 -1.12
C LEU A 271 1.63 14.78 -1.19
N GLN A 272 0.80 13.76 -1.42
CA GLN A 272 -0.66 13.92 -1.37
C GLN A 272 -1.16 14.36 0.01
N ARG A 273 -0.38 14.15 1.08
CA ARG A 273 -0.71 14.54 2.46
C ARG A 273 0.02 15.81 2.90
N SER A 274 1.21 16.06 2.37
CA SER A 274 2.12 17.11 2.85
C SER A 274 2.32 18.29 1.89
N LEU A 275 1.88 18.19 0.63
CA LEU A 275 2.00 19.27 -0.35
C LEU A 275 0.60 19.81 -0.61
N ARG A 276 0.36 21.08 -0.29
CA ARG A 276 -0.81 21.79 -0.80
C ARG A 276 -0.75 21.77 -2.33
N SER A 277 -1.78 21.22 -2.97
CA SER A 277 -1.80 20.99 -4.42
C SER A 277 -3.20 21.13 -5.02
N ASP A 278 -4.09 21.86 -4.36
CA ASP A 278 -5.44 22.20 -4.82
C ASP A 278 -5.43 22.98 -6.14
N ASP A 279 -4.34 23.70 -6.40
CA ASP A 279 -4.09 24.50 -7.59
C ASP A 279 -3.08 23.87 -8.59
N LEU A 280 -2.68 22.61 -8.36
CA LEU A 280 -1.69 21.84 -9.16
C LEU A 280 -2.25 20.51 -9.70
N VAL A 281 -3.56 20.47 -9.91
CA VAL A 281 -4.31 19.26 -10.26
C VAL A 281 -3.86 18.67 -11.61
N ASP A 282 -3.47 19.53 -12.54
CA ASP A 282 -2.94 19.19 -13.87
C ASP A 282 -1.65 18.36 -13.81
N LEU A 283 -0.78 18.64 -12.83
CA LEU A 283 0.45 17.87 -12.63
C LEU A 283 0.13 16.45 -12.15
N TRP A 284 -0.83 16.29 -11.24
CA TRP A 284 -1.29 14.97 -10.83
C TRP A 284 -1.96 14.20 -11.97
N GLU A 285 -2.72 14.89 -12.81
CA GLU A 285 -3.33 14.30 -14.00
C GLU A 285 -2.31 13.81 -15.02
N ARG A 286 -1.19 14.52 -15.17
CA ARG A 286 -0.06 14.08 -16.01
C ARG A 286 0.57 12.79 -15.47
N LEU A 287 0.74 12.68 -14.16
CA LEU A 287 1.24 11.45 -13.53
C LEU A 287 0.26 10.28 -13.75
N ASP A 288 -1.03 10.50 -13.52
CA ASP A 288 -2.07 9.50 -13.75
C ASP A 288 -2.11 9.03 -15.21
N THR A 289 -1.99 9.98 -16.15
CA THR A 289 -1.94 9.69 -17.59
C THR A 289 -0.74 8.82 -17.91
N MET A 290 0.44 9.13 -17.38
CA MET A 290 1.64 8.33 -17.58
C MET A 290 1.48 6.90 -17.07
N LEU A 291 0.86 6.71 -15.90
CA LEU A 291 0.59 5.37 -15.35
C LEU A 291 -0.37 4.58 -16.25
N TRP A 292 -1.37 5.25 -16.81
CA TRP A 292 -2.31 4.64 -17.76
C TRP A 292 -1.64 4.27 -19.09
N GLU A 293 -0.79 5.13 -19.65
CA GLU A 293 -0.08 4.82 -20.90
C GLU A 293 0.82 3.58 -20.73
N GLU A 294 1.42 3.38 -19.56
CA GLU A 294 2.19 2.18 -19.27
C GLU A 294 1.31 0.91 -19.19
N VAL A 295 0.08 1.03 -18.67
CA VAL A 295 -0.91 -0.06 -18.73
C VAL A 295 -1.32 -0.35 -20.19
N LYS A 296 -1.59 0.69 -20.99
CA LYS A 296 -1.89 0.55 -22.43
C LYS A 296 -0.78 -0.15 -23.19
N ARG A 297 0.47 0.22 -22.93
CA ARG A 297 1.64 -0.47 -23.49
C ARG A 297 1.64 -1.96 -23.15
N MET A 298 1.41 -2.31 -21.88
CA MET A 298 1.39 -3.70 -21.42
C MET A 298 0.19 -4.51 -21.94
N ARG A 299 -0.90 -3.86 -22.37
CA ARG A 299 -2.04 -4.52 -23.05
C ARG A 299 -1.66 -5.07 -24.43
N MET A 300 -0.61 -4.56 -25.08
CA MET A 300 -0.15 -5.03 -26.39
C MET A 300 -1.23 -5.06 -27.48
N ARG A 301 -2.22 -4.15 -27.41
CA ARG A 301 -3.26 -4.07 -28.45
C ARG A 301 -2.67 -3.58 -29.77
N GLN A 302 -3.10 -4.22 -30.84
CA GLN A 302 -2.71 -3.86 -32.21
C GLN A 302 -3.60 -2.78 -32.84
N ARG A 303 -4.72 -2.43 -32.18
CA ARG A 303 -5.62 -1.36 -32.58
C ARG A 303 -5.67 -0.29 -31.49
N GLU A 304 -5.95 0.94 -31.88
CA GLU A 304 -6.22 2.02 -30.94
C GLU A 304 -7.55 1.80 -30.21
N ASP A 305 -7.62 2.35 -29.00
CA ASP A 305 -8.84 2.35 -28.20
C ASP A 305 -9.81 3.38 -28.77
N THR A 306 -11.12 3.07 -28.77
CA THR A 306 -12.13 4.12 -28.98
C THR A 306 -12.10 5.11 -27.81
N VAL A 307 -12.74 6.28 -27.98
CA VAL A 307 -12.84 7.29 -26.91
C VAL A 307 -13.51 6.69 -25.66
N GLU A 308 -14.51 5.83 -25.85
CA GLU A 308 -15.22 5.14 -24.78
C GLU A 308 -14.33 4.09 -24.08
N GLU A 309 -13.60 3.27 -24.86
CA GLU A 309 -12.66 2.27 -24.32
C GLU A 309 -11.53 2.97 -23.51
N GLU A 310 -11.00 4.08 -24.02
CA GLU A 310 -9.97 4.89 -23.36
C GLU A 310 -10.48 5.47 -22.03
N THR A 311 -11.67 6.06 -22.04
CA THR A 311 -12.29 6.69 -20.85
C THR A 311 -12.61 5.65 -19.78
N LEU A 312 -13.19 4.51 -20.17
CA LEU A 312 -13.50 3.41 -19.26
C LEU A 312 -12.21 2.78 -18.71
N GLY A 313 -11.21 2.56 -19.57
CA GLY A 313 -9.92 1.99 -19.18
C GLY A 313 -9.17 2.84 -18.15
N ARG A 314 -9.17 4.16 -18.31
CA ARG A 314 -8.62 5.11 -17.32
C ARG A 314 -9.36 5.00 -15.98
N SER A 315 -10.68 4.95 -16.01
CA SER A 315 -11.53 4.85 -14.82
C SER A 315 -11.29 3.54 -14.05
N LEU A 316 -11.22 2.41 -14.76
CA LEU A 316 -10.95 1.09 -14.17
C LEU A 316 -9.51 0.96 -13.66
N THR A 317 -8.55 1.61 -14.30
CA THR A 317 -7.15 1.59 -13.86
C THR A 317 -6.99 2.22 -12.47
N LYS A 318 -7.67 3.35 -12.27
CA LYS A 318 -7.68 4.12 -11.02
C LYS A 318 -8.46 3.45 -9.89
N LEU A 319 -9.45 2.62 -10.23
CA LEU A 319 -10.30 1.96 -9.25
C LEU A 319 -9.52 0.87 -8.45
N PRO A 320 -9.76 0.71 -7.14
CA PRO A 320 -9.13 -0.34 -6.34
C PRO A 320 -9.37 -1.76 -6.90
N ALA A 321 -8.39 -2.64 -6.76
CA ALA A 321 -8.50 -4.02 -7.25
C ALA A 321 -9.63 -4.84 -6.59
N ARG A 322 -10.01 -4.50 -5.35
CA ARG A 322 -11.16 -5.10 -4.64
C ARG A 322 -12.52 -4.70 -5.21
N LEU A 323 -12.56 -3.66 -6.05
CA LEU A 323 -13.75 -3.17 -6.73
C LEU A 323 -13.70 -3.47 -8.24
N GLY A 324 -12.74 -4.30 -8.67
CA GLY A 324 -12.59 -4.74 -10.06
C GLY A 324 -11.53 -4.00 -10.89
N GLY A 325 -10.96 -2.89 -10.39
CA GLY A 325 -9.97 -2.08 -11.12
C GLY A 325 -8.50 -2.54 -11.00
N LEU A 326 -7.51 -1.78 -11.47
CA LEU A 326 -6.09 -2.17 -11.33
C LEU A 326 -5.47 -1.77 -9.99
N GLY A 327 -6.03 -0.79 -9.30
CA GLY A 327 -5.48 -0.24 -8.06
C GLY A 327 -4.28 0.69 -8.27
N LEU A 328 -4.13 1.27 -9.47
CA LEU A 328 -3.23 2.40 -9.74
C LEU A 328 -3.99 3.69 -9.40
N LEU A 329 -4.22 3.90 -8.10
CA LEU A 329 -5.13 4.92 -7.59
C LEU A 329 -4.79 6.32 -8.11
N SER A 330 -5.81 7.04 -8.56
CA SER A 330 -5.72 8.40 -9.10
C SER A 330 -5.01 9.34 -8.12
N PHE A 331 -3.87 9.92 -8.51
CA PHE A 331 -3.23 10.95 -7.71
C PHE A 331 -4.11 12.19 -7.63
N LYS A 332 -4.74 12.53 -8.76
CA LYS A 332 -5.68 13.65 -8.90
C LYS A 332 -6.83 13.55 -7.89
N ASP A 333 -7.45 12.38 -7.78
CA ASP A 333 -8.64 12.23 -6.93
C ASP A 333 -8.27 12.02 -5.44
N VAL A 334 -7.12 11.40 -5.16
CA VAL A 334 -6.70 11.10 -3.77
C VAL A 334 -6.04 12.29 -3.09
N ALA A 335 -5.28 13.12 -3.81
CA ALA A 335 -4.57 14.26 -3.24
C ALA A 335 -5.47 15.19 -2.38
N PRO A 336 -6.62 15.68 -2.86
CA PRO A 336 -7.47 16.56 -2.04
C PRO A 336 -8.01 15.87 -0.78
N LEU A 337 -8.34 14.58 -0.85
CA LEU A 337 -8.84 13.82 0.30
C LEU A 337 -7.75 13.53 1.33
N ALA A 338 -6.57 13.16 0.86
CA ALA A 338 -5.40 12.86 1.68
C ALA A 338 -4.89 14.10 2.39
N TYR A 339 -4.77 15.23 1.67
CA TYR A 339 -4.35 16.51 2.23
C TYR A 339 -5.36 17.00 3.26
N ARG A 340 -6.67 16.95 2.98
CA ARG A 340 -7.70 17.34 3.96
C ARG A 340 -7.63 16.52 5.24
N SER A 341 -7.50 15.19 5.13
CA SER A 341 -7.39 14.31 6.31
C SER A 341 -6.13 14.60 7.14
N ALA A 342 -5.02 14.90 6.47
CA ALA A 342 -3.76 15.26 7.12
C ALA A 342 -3.83 16.64 7.76
N ALA A 343 -4.46 17.62 7.11
CA ALA A 343 -4.66 18.97 7.61
C ALA A 343 -5.55 18.96 8.85
N GLU A 344 -6.70 18.28 8.84
CA GLU A 344 -7.59 18.16 10.00
C GLU A 344 -6.89 17.53 11.22
N ALA A 345 -6.15 16.44 11.00
CA ALA A 345 -5.39 15.78 12.07
C ALA A 345 -4.25 16.65 12.60
N SER A 346 -3.60 17.40 11.71
CA SER A 346 -2.52 18.33 12.07
C SER A 346 -3.04 19.53 12.84
N ASP A 347 -4.14 20.13 12.38
CA ASP A 347 -4.79 21.26 13.05
C ASP A 347 -5.25 20.84 14.45
N THR A 348 -5.85 19.65 14.61
CA THR A 348 -6.20 19.11 15.94
C THR A 348 -4.98 18.96 16.85
N LEU A 349 -3.84 18.48 16.34
CA LEU A 349 -2.63 18.37 17.16
C LEU A 349 -2.08 19.75 17.53
N LEU A 350 -1.99 20.67 16.57
CA LEU A 350 -1.47 22.01 16.80
C LEU A 350 -2.34 22.81 17.79
N ASP A 351 -3.66 22.61 17.75
CA ASP A 351 -4.61 23.17 18.71
C ASP A 351 -4.38 22.62 20.13
N ASN A 352 -4.21 21.29 20.27
CA ASN A 352 -3.84 20.67 21.54
C ASN A 352 -2.48 21.15 22.08
N LEU A 353 -1.59 21.63 21.21
CA LEU A 353 -0.31 22.24 21.58
C LEU A 353 -0.43 23.74 21.87
N GLY A 354 -1.61 24.34 21.73
CA GLY A 354 -1.87 25.77 21.93
C GLY A 354 -1.28 26.67 20.84
N LEU A 355 -1.07 26.14 19.62
CA LEU A 355 -0.43 26.86 18.51
C LEU A 355 -1.43 27.45 17.50
N LEU A 356 -2.70 27.07 17.60
CA LEU A 356 -3.79 27.64 16.82
C LEU A 356 -4.75 28.38 17.76
N SER A 357 -5.33 29.48 17.26
CA SER A 357 -6.40 30.20 17.95
C SER A 357 -7.72 29.83 17.29
N SER A 358 -8.29 28.67 17.65
CA SER A 358 -9.64 28.31 17.24
C SER A 358 -10.63 28.60 18.38
N PRO A 359 -11.67 29.42 18.17
CA PRO A 359 -12.75 29.59 19.16
C PRO A 359 -13.68 28.36 19.24
N GLU A 360 -13.62 27.46 18.27
CA GLU A 360 -14.43 26.23 18.21
C GLU A 360 -13.56 24.99 18.43
N GLU A 361 -14.11 23.98 19.11
CA GLU A 361 -13.46 22.66 19.21
C GLU A 361 -13.19 22.09 17.82
N PRO A 362 -11.96 21.63 17.53
CA PRO A 362 -11.62 21.09 16.23
C PRO A 362 -12.48 19.85 15.93
N PRO A 363 -13.06 19.73 14.73
CA PRO A 363 -13.86 18.57 14.36
C PRO A 363 -13.01 17.30 14.41
N THR A 364 -13.62 16.17 14.78
CA THR A 364 -12.93 14.88 14.79
C THR A 364 -12.34 14.59 13.39
N PRO A 365 -11.01 14.45 13.25
CA PRO A 365 -10.39 14.26 11.95
C PRO A 365 -10.89 13.00 11.26
N VAL A 366 -11.33 13.11 10.00
CA VAL A 366 -11.80 11.95 9.23
C VAL A 366 -10.59 11.27 8.57
N PRO A 367 -10.34 9.96 8.80
CA PRO A 367 -9.22 9.28 8.18
C PRO A 367 -9.29 9.26 6.65
N GLN A 368 -8.12 9.39 5.99
CA GLN A 368 -8.00 9.29 4.54
C GLN A 368 -8.68 8.03 3.97
N ARG A 369 -8.56 6.89 4.68
CA ARG A 369 -9.17 5.62 4.26
C ARG A 369 -10.68 5.73 4.11
N THR A 370 -11.36 6.44 5.01
CA THR A 370 -12.82 6.62 5.00
C THR A 370 -13.24 7.47 3.81
N ARG A 371 -12.62 8.65 3.65
CA ARG A 371 -12.89 9.56 2.53
C ARG A 371 -12.66 8.89 1.17
N CYS A 372 -11.54 8.17 1.03
CA CYS A 372 -11.26 7.44 -0.21
C CYS A 372 -12.23 6.27 -0.43
N ALA A 373 -12.72 5.60 0.63
CA ALA A 373 -13.68 4.50 0.47
C ALA A 373 -14.99 4.99 -0.15
N GLU A 374 -15.52 6.10 0.34
CA GLU A 374 -16.74 6.75 -0.21
C GLU A 374 -16.56 7.15 -1.67
N LEU A 375 -15.42 7.77 -2.01
CA LEU A 375 -15.07 8.13 -3.39
C LEU A 375 -15.08 6.89 -4.30
N TRP A 376 -14.40 5.81 -3.88
CA TRP A 376 -14.27 4.61 -4.71
C TRP A 376 -15.57 3.84 -4.87
N GLU A 377 -16.42 3.81 -3.85
CA GLU A 377 -17.77 3.23 -3.96
C GLU A 377 -18.63 4.03 -4.93
N SER A 378 -18.62 5.36 -4.83
CA SER A 378 -19.34 6.25 -5.76
C SER A 378 -18.86 6.07 -7.22
N GLN A 379 -17.54 6.03 -7.44
CA GLN A 379 -16.98 5.80 -8.78
C GLN A 379 -17.33 4.41 -9.32
N GLN A 380 -17.30 3.37 -8.51
CA GLN A 380 -17.68 2.02 -8.94
C GLN A 380 -19.16 1.97 -9.36
N GLU A 381 -20.05 2.58 -8.58
CA GLU A 381 -21.47 2.68 -8.88
C GLU A 381 -21.72 3.44 -10.19
N ALA A 382 -21.02 4.56 -10.40
CA ALA A 382 -21.08 5.33 -11.64
C ALA A 382 -20.61 4.51 -12.86
N ILE A 383 -19.51 3.76 -12.72
CA ILE A 383 -19.03 2.85 -13.78
C ILE A 383 -20.09 1.79 -14.08
N LEU A 384 -20.56 1.05 -13.06
CA LEU A 384 -21.53 -0.04 -13.23
C LEU A 384 -22.81 0.41 -13.94
N ARG A 385 -23.32 1.61 -13.65
CA ARG A 385 -24.52 2.15 -14.30
C ARG A 385 -24.39 2.26 -15.82
N ASN A 386 -23.20 2.58 -16.30
CA ASN A 386 -22.91 2.74 -17.74
C ASN A 386 -22.47 1.44 -18.43
N LEU A 387 -22.33 0.33 -17.69
CA LEU A 387 -21.92 -0.96 -18.24
C LEU A 387 -23.12 -1.83 -18.62
N GLY A 388 -22.98 -2.60 -19.69
CA GLY A 388 -23.90 -3.67 -20.08
C GLY A 388 -23.71 -4.94 -19.24
N ASP A 389 -24.49 -5.98 -19.56
CA ASP A 389 -24.56 -7.20 -18.76
C ASP A 389 -23.20 -7.93 -18.64
N THR A 390 -22.54 -8.12 -19.77
CA THR A 390 -21.25 -8.82 -19.84
C THR A 390 -20.18 -8.09 -19.07
N GLU A 391 -20.11 -6.77 -19.21
CA GLU A 391 -19.10 -5.94 -18.54
C GLU A 391 -19.34 -5.87 -17.03
N ARG A 392 -20.59 -5.74 -16.57
CA ARG A 392 -20.95 -5.81 -15.14
C ARG A 392 -20.53 -7.14 -14.51
N LYS A 393 -20.81 -8.25 -15.21
CA LYS A 393 -20.39 -9.59 -14.78
C LYS A 393 -18.87 -9.70 -14.68
N ARG A 394 -18.13 -9.24 -15.69
CA ARG A 394 -16.65 -9.23 -15.67
C ARG A 394 -16.09 -8.38 -14.56
N LEU A 395 -16.62 -7.17 -14.35
CA LEU A 395 -16.16 -6.30 -13.27
C LEU A 395 -16.39 -6.95 -11.90
N THR A 396 -17.53 -7.64 -11.73
CA THR A 396 -17.87 -8.40 -10.52
C THR A 396 -16.90 -9.57 -10.29
N GLU A 397 -16.59 -10.36 -11.33
CA GLU A 397 -15.58 -11.42 -11.23
C GLU A 397 -14.20 -10.84 -10.89
N ASN A 398 -13.86 -9.72 -11.50
CA ASN A 398 -12.61 -9.01 -11.25
C ASN A 398 -12.47 -8.51 -9.80
N ALA A 399 -13.58 -8.18 -9.13
CA ALA A 399 -13.58 -7.81 -7.73
C ALA A 399 -13.35 -9.01 -6.78
N SER A 400 -13.60 -10.24 -7.24
CA SER A 400 -13.47 -11.47 -6.44
C SER A 400 -12.05 -11.70 -5.92
N ARG A 401 -11.91 -12.48 -4.84
CA ARG A 401 -10.61 -12.82 -4.24
C ARG A 401 -9.67 -13.51 -5.24
N LEU A 402 -10.16 -14.51 -5.96
CA LEU A 402 -9.37 -15.24 -6.96
C LEU A 402 -9.08 -14.37 -8.18
N GLY A 403 -10.08 -13.63 -8.68
CA GLY A 403 -9.97 -12.78 -9.88
C GLY A 403 -8.93 -11.66 -9.76
N ARG A 404 -8.69 -11.12 -8.56
CA ARG A 404 -7.66 -10.09 -8.32
C ARG A 404 -6.33 -10.62 -7.80
N SER A 405 -6.23 -11.89 -7.42
CA SER A 405 -5.07 -12.42 -6.70
C SER A 405 -3.77 -12.36 -7.54
N TRP A 406 -3.88 -12.64 -8.85
CA TRP A 406 -2.75 -12.67 -9.79
C TRP A 406 -2.00 -11.33 -9.89
N LEU A 407 -2.67 -10.20 -9.66
CA LEU A 407 -2.09 -8.85 -9.71
C LEU A 407 -0.98 -8.62 -8.66
N SER A 408 -0.89 -9.50 -7.66
CA SER A 408 0.08 -9.43 -6.55
C SER A 408 1.09 -10.58 -6.53
N VAL A 409 1.08 -11.44 -7.56
CA VAL A 409 1.91 -12.64 -7.58
C VAL A 409 3.32 -12.33 -8.05
N ILE A 410 4.29 -12.53 -7.17
CA ILE A 410 5.72 -12.43 -7.47
C ILE A 410 6.17 -13.70 -8.23
N PRO A 411 6.80 -13.58 -9.42
CA PRO A 411 7.15 -14.71 -10.30
C PRO A 411 8.43 -15.49 -9.89
N TYR A 412 8.63 -15.76 -8.59
CA TYR A 412 9.85 -16.42 -8.10
C TYR A 412 9.93 -17.91 -8.46
N LEU A 413 8.81 -18.58 -8.75
CA LEU A 413 8.75 -19.96 -9.27
C LEU A 413 8.12 -19.99 -10.67
N GLN A 414 8.60 -20.89 -11.53
CA GLN A 414 8.04 -21.10 -12.89
C GLN A 414 6.50 -21.13 -12.93
N PRO A 415 5.80 -21.83 -12.03
CA PRO A 415 4.36 -21.95 -12.14
C PRO A 415 3.59 -20.65 -11.83
N LEU A 416 4.24 -19.70 -11.15
CA LEU A 416 3.72 -18.36 -10.83
C LEU A 416 4.03 -17.33 -11.93
N ARG A 417 4.81 -17.70 -12.95
CA ARG A 417 5.15 -16.83 -14.07
C ARG A 417 3.99 -16.75 -15.05
N LEU A 418 3.69 -15.52 -15.47
CA LEU A 418 2.81 -15.16 -16.56
C LEU A 418 3.67 -14.52 -17.66
N SER A 419 3.50 -14.98 -18.89
CA SER A 419 4.08 -14.37 -20.09
C SER A 419 3.49 -12.99 -20.34
N ASN A 420 4.14 -12.19 -21.20
CA ASN A 420 3.64 -10.86 -21.57
C ASN A 420 2.23 -10.92 -22.17
N VAL A 421 1.95 -11.95 -22.98
CA VAL A 421 0.65 -12.20 -23.59
C VAL A 421 -0.41 -12.58 -22.54
N GLU A 422 -0.04 -13.38 -21.54
CA GLU A 422 -0.95 -13.71 -20.43
C GLU A 422 -1.27 -12.48 -19.56
N ILE A 423 -0.29 -11.62 -19.31
CA ILE A 423 -0.51 -10.33 -18.64
C ILE A 423 -1.40 -9.42 -19.48
N ALA A 424 -1.13 -9.30 -20.79
CA ALA A 424 -1.94 -8.51 -21.71
C ALA A 424 -3.41 -8.95 -21.71
N SER A 425 -3.67 -10.25 -21.77
CA SER A 425 -5.04 -10.81 -21.68
C SER A 425 -5.70 -10.50 -20.33
N GLY A 426 -4.95 -10.61 -19.22
CA GLY A 426 -5.41 -10.18 -17.91
C GLY A 426 -5.78 -8.69 -17.91
N LEU A 427 -4.94 -7.83 -18.48
CA LEU A 427 -5.19 -6.39 -18.56
C LEU A 427 -6.38 -6.04 -19.44
N HIS A 428 -6.60 -6.72 -20.57
CA HIS A 428 -7.82 -6.56 -21.38
C HIS A 428 -9.08 -6.77 -20.56
N ASP A 429 -9.11 -7.84 -19.77
CA ASP A 429 -10.24 -8.16 -18.91
C ASP A 429 -10.40 -7.12 -17.78
N ARG A 430 -9.29 -6.66 -17.18
CA ARG A 430 -9.33 -5.60 -16.15
C ARG A 430 -9.75 -4.24 -16.69
N THR A 431 -9.54 -3.96 -17.97
CA THR A 431 -9.97 -2.71 -18.60
C THR A 431 -11.23 -2.89 -19.46
N LEU A 432 -11.90 -4.05 -19.36
CA LEU A 432 -13.15 -4.39 -20.05
C LEU A 432 -13.11 -4.16 -21.56
N VAL A 433 -11.97 -4.44 -22.19
CA VAL A 433 -11.80 -4.34 -23.64
C VAL A 433 -11.75 -5.72 -24.29
N GLY A 434 -12.27 -5.80 -25.51
CA GLY A 434 -12.22 -7.02 -26.32
C GLY A 434 -10.82 -7.35 -26.82
N SER A 435 -10.72 -8.48 -27.53
CA SER A 435 -9.48 -8.90 -28.20
C SER A 435 -8.98 -7.82 -29.18
N SER A 436 -7.68 -7.84 -29.49
CA SER A 436 -7.12 -7.00 -30.56
C SER A 436 -7.68 -7.35 -31.94
N ILE A 437 -8.22 -8.56 -32.08
CA ILE A 437 -8.83 -9.04 -33.33
C ILE A 437 -10.34 -8.86 -33.21
N PRO A 438 -10.96 -7.94 -33.99
CA PRO A 438 -12.39 -7.64 -33.88
C PRO A 438 -13.29 -8.80 -34.33
N VAL A 439 -12.78 -9.68 -35.19
CA VAL A 439 -13.52 -10.83 -35.73
C VAL A 439 -12.85 -12.13 -35.29
N CYS A 440 -13.63 -13.07 -34.78
CA CYS A 440 -13.15 -14.36 -34.35
C CYS A 440 -12.70 -15.21 -35.54
N ARG A 441 -11.44 -15.64 -35.53
CA ARG A 441 -10.85 -16.46 -36.62
C ARG A 441 -11.46 -17.86 -36.77
N PHE A 442 -12.22 -18.33 -35.78
CA PHE A 442 -12.82 -19.67 -35.80
C PHE A 442 -14.26 -19.66 -36.27
N CYS A 443 -15.09 -18.76 -35.76
CA CYS A 443 -16.52 -18.70 -36.11
C CYS A 443 -16.88 -17.58 -37.09
N GLY A 444 -15.94 -16.68 -37.40
CA GLY A 444 -16.16 -15.55 -38.32
C GLY A 444 -17.07 -14.44 -37.80
N SER A 445 -17.55 -14.53 -36.55
CA SER A 445 -18.39 -13.51 -35.92
C SER A 445 -17.57 -12.43 -35.22
N ASP A 446 -18.19 -11.30 -34.91
CA ASP A 446 -17.60 -10.30 -34.02
C ASP A 446 -17.13 -10.93 -32.70
N SER A 447 -16.00 -10.46 -32.20
CA SER A 447 -15.34 -10.96 -31.00
C SER A 447 -15.37 -9.92 -29.86
N PRO A 448 -16.55 -9.55 -29.35
CA PRO A 448 -16.66 -8.65 -28.20
C PRO A 448 -16.07 -9.29 -26.93
N LEU A 449 -16.03 -8.52 -25.84
CA LEU A 449 -15.55 -8.99 -24.53
C LEU A 449 -16.23 -10.31 -24.14
N GLY A 450 -15.44 -11.33 -23.81
CA GLY A 450 -15.93 -12.64 -23.37
C GLY A 450 -16.38 -13.60 -24.48
N HIS A 451 -16.37 -13.20 -25.75
CA HIS A 451 -16.66 -14.08 -26.88
C HIS A 451 -15.76 -15.33 -26.89
N ASP A 452 -14.49 -15.16 -26.54
CA ASP A 452 -13.48 -16.21 -26.52
C ASP A 452 -13.80 -17.37 -25.57
N GLU A 453 -14.60 -17.11 -24.53
CA GLU A 453 -15.04 -18.15 -23.59
C GLU A 453 -16.30 -18.91 -24.04
N LEU A 454 -17.07 -18.35 -24.98
CA LEU A 454 -18.37 -18.89 -25.43
C LEU A 454 -18.33 -19.48 -26.85
N CYS A 455 -17.31 -19.12 -27.63
CA CYS A 455 -17.20 -19.53 -29.03
C CYS A 455 -17.08 -21.07 -29.14
N ARG A 456 -18.11 -21.73 -29.67
CA ARG A 456 -18.15 -23.19 -29.87
C ARG A 456 -17.15 -23.68 -30.92
N ALA A 457 -16.73 -22.80 -31.83
CA ALA A 457 -15.74 -23.12 -32.85
C ALA A 457 -14.30 -23.10 -32.31
N ARG A 458 -14.08 -22.53 -31.10
CA ARG A 458 -12.78 -22.59 -30.42
C ARG A 458 -12.63 -23.91 -29.69
N ASN A 459 -11.38 -24.37 -29.56
CA ASN A 459 -11.08 -25.52 -28.71
C ASN A 459 -11.50 -25.23 -27.25
N PRO A 460 -12.33 -26.09 -26.63
CA PRO A 460 -12.75 -25.88 -25.26
C PRO A 460 -11.56 -26.09 -24.32
N TRP A 461 -11.02 -24.99 -23.79
CA TRP A 461 -9.98 -25.02 -22.75
C TRP A 461 -10.52 -25.36 -21.35
N THR A 462 -11.79 -25.74 -21.27
CA THR A 462 -12.51 -26.10 -20.04
C THR A 462 -11.80 -27.21 -19.28
N GLN A 463 -11.46 -28.33 -19.93
CA GLN A 463 -10.80 -29.46 -19.28
C GLN A 463 -9.40 -29.11 -18.75
N ARG A 464 -8.61 -28.35 -19.52
CA ARG A 464 -7.25 -27.97 -19.10
C ARG A 464 -7.28 -26.97 -17.94
N ARG A 465 -8.19 -25.99 -17.97
CA ARG A 465 -8.43 -25.05 -16.86
C ARG A 465 -8.82 -25.81 -15.60
N HIS A 466 -9.82 -26.69 -15.74
CA HIS A 466 -10.30 -27.57 -14.68
C HIS A 466 -9.15 -28.37 -14.06
N ASN A 467 -8.40 -29.13 -14.88
CA ASN A 467 -7.31 -29.97 -14.40
C ASN A 467 -6.19 -29.17 -13.73
N ALA A 468 -5.89 -27.96 -14.23
CA ALA A 468 -4.89 -27.09 -13.61
C ALA A 468 -5.32 -26.64 -12.21
N ILE A 469 -6.56 -26.17 -12.06
CA ILE A 469 -7.10 -25.75 -10.76
C ILE A 469 -7.23 -26.94 -9.81
N ASN A 470 -7.75 -28.09 -10.29
CA ASN A 470 -7.90 -29.31 -9.50
C ASN A 470 -6.55 -29.78 -8.91
N ARG A 471 -5.49 -29.78 -9.73
CA ARG A 471 -4.13 -30.10 -9.27
C ARG A 471 -3.61 -29.13 -8.21
N VAL A 472 -3.93 -27.84 -8.33
CA VAL A 472 -3.52 -26.83 -7.33
C VAL A 472 -4.22 -27.07 -6.00
N ILE A 473 -5.53 -27.34 -6.03
CA ILE A 473 -6.31 -27.68 -4.83
C ILE A 473 -5.75 -28.95 -4.17
N TYR A 474 -5.57 -30.02 -4.96
CA TYR A 474 -4.94 -31.27 -4.51
C TYR A 474 -3.61 -31.04 -3.78
N GLN A 475 -2.69 -30.29 -4.40
CA GLN A 475 -1.36 -30.05 -3.86
C GLN A 475 -1.36 -29.35 -2.51
N HIS A 476 -2.34 -28.47 -2.26
CA HIS A 476 -2.42 -27.71 -1.01
C HIS A 476 -3.24 -28.44 0.06
N LEU A 477 -4.31 -29.15 -0.33
CA LEU A 477 -5.06 -29.99 0.62
C LEU A 477 -4.18 -31.12 1.19
N LYS A 478 -3.28 -31.70 0.39
CA LYS A 478 -2.31 -32.69 0.85
C LYS A 478 -1.32 -32.16 1.91
N GLN A 479 -1.17 -30.85 2.04
CA GLN A 479 -0.30 -30.22 3.05
C GLN A 479 -0.98 -30.11 4.42
N ILE A 480 -2.30 -30.35 4.51
CA ILE A 480 -3.02 -30.35 5.77
C ILE A 480 -2.58 -31.58 6.57
N GLN A 481 -2.20 -31.38 7.83
CA GLN A 481 -1.71 -32.45 8.69
C GLN A 481 -2.81 -33.51 8.89
N GLY A 482 -2.46 -34.78 8.64
CA GLY A 482 -3.40 -35.89 8.74
C GLY A 482 -4.39 -36.03 7.56
N ALA A 483 -4.29 -35.17 6.54
CA ALA A 483 -5.13 -35.28 5.35
C ALA A 483 -4.61 -36.33 4.36
N THR A 484 -5.48 -37.24 3.94
CA THR A 484 -5.28 -38.11 2.79
C THR A 484 -6.14 -37.59 1.65
N VAL A 485 -5.51 -37.27 0.52
CA VAL A 485 -6.20 -36.77 -0.68
C VAL A 485 -5.96 -37.72 -1.84
N GLU A 486 -7.04 -38.22 -2.43
CA GLU A 486 -7.07 -39.08 -3.61
C GLU A 486 -7.56 -38.26 -4.82
N ILE A 487 -6.92 -38.43 -5.98
CA ILE A 487 -7.32 -37.80 -7.25
C ILE A 487 -8.17 -38.79 -8.02
N GLU A 488 -9.24 -38.32 -8.64
CA GLU A 488 -10.11 -39.13 -9.50
C GLU A 488 -10.66 -40.41 -8.82
N PRO A 489 -11.17 -40.34 -7.57
CA PRO A 489 -11.70 -41.50 -6.86
C PRO A 489 -12.89 -42.12 -7.59
N HIS A 490 -12.98 -43.45 -7.50
CA HIS A 490 -14.14 -44.19 -7.99
C HIS A 490 -15.41 -43.88 -7.16
N THR A 491 -16.52 -43.74 -7.87
CA THR A 491 -17.87 -43.62 -7.28
C THR A 491 -18.57 -44.97 -7.26
N LEU A 492 -19.65 -45.12 -6.47
CA LEU A 492 -20.49 -46.31 -6.48
C LEU A 492 -21.42 -46.37 -7.71
N SER A 493 -21.40 -45.35 -8.57
CA SER A 493 -22.30 -45.17 -9.70
C SER A 493 -21.55 -45.31 -11.04
N GLY A 494 -21.36 -46.55 -11.48
CA GLY A 494 -20.78 -46.86 -12.81
C GLY A 494 -19.31 -46.43 -12.97
N GLN A 495 -18.93 -45.99 -14.18
CA GLN A 495 -17.56 -45.55 -14.49
C GLN A 495 -17.25 -44.08 -14.11
N ARG A 496 -18.19 -43.37 -13.49
CA ARG A 496 -18.01 -41.95 -13.14
C ARG A 496 -16.99 -41.80 -12.01
N ARG A 497 -16.08 -40.82 -12.14
CA ARG A 497 -15.09 -40.42 -11.13
C ARG A 497 -15.37 -39.00 -10.66
N ASN A 498 -15.24 -38.76 -9.36
CA ASN A 498 -15.22 -37.39 -8.80
C ASN A 498 -13.80 -36.83 -8.91
N ASP A 499 -13.57 -35.55 -8.65
CA ASP A 499 -12.25 -34.95 -8.88
C ASP A 499 -11.26 -35.22 -7.75
N LEU A 500 -11.73 -35.10 -6.51
CA LEU A 500 -10.92 -35.30 -5.31
C LEU A 500 -11.73 -36.02 -4.23
N ARG A 501 -11.05 -36.86 -3.45
CA ARG A 501 -11.57 -37.39 -2.19
C ARG A 501 -10.61 -37.04 -1.07
N VAL A 502 -11.13 -36.44 -0.02
CA VAL A 502 -10.36 -35.97 1.12
C VAL A 502 -10.82 -36.70 2.39
N ARG A 503 -9.86 -37.19 3.16
CA ARG A 503 -10.06 -37.80 4.48
C ARG A 503 -9.10 -37.15 5.47
N GLY A 504 -9.56 -36.67 6.63
CA GLY A 504 -8.68 -36.13 7.66
C GLY A 504 -9.33 -36.10 9.05
N SER A 505 -8.59 -35.66 10.08
CA SER A 505 -9.14 -35.45 11.42
C SER A 505 -9.88 -34.12 11.52
N SER A 506 -11.02 -34.12 12.24
CA SER A 506 -11.92 -33.02 12.69
C SER A 506 -12.24 -31.83 11.77
N ALA A 507 -11.31 -31.30 10.97
CA ALA A 507 -11.48 -30.15 10.07
C ALA A 507 -11.66 -30.51 8.58
N LEU A 508 -11.43 -31.78 8.21
CA LEU A 508 -11.69 -32.28 6.85
C LEU A 508 -12.58 -33.52 6.95
N ALA A 509 -13.89 -33.29 6.97
CA ALA A 509 -14.87 -34.37 6.90
C ALA A 509 -14.57 -35.27 5.68
N PHE A 510 -14.89 -36.56 5.78
CA PHE A 510 -14.76 -37.46 4.63
C PHE A 510 -15.64 -36.93 3.49
N THR A 511 -15.00 -36.36 2.47
CA THR A 511 -15.68 -35.56 1.44
C THR A 511 -15.14 -35.87 0.07
N ASP A 512 -16.06 -36.10 -0.87
CA ASP A 512 -15.78 -36.14 -2.30
C ASP A 512 -16.12 -34.78 -2.93
N TYR A 513 -15.14 -34.16 -3.58
CA TYR A 513 -15.29 -32.89 -4.29
C TYR A 513 -15.35 -33.10 -5.79
N ASP A 514 -16.20 -32.30 -6.45
CA ASP A 514 -16.32 -32.21 -7.91
C ASP A 514 -16.22 -30.73 -8.30
N LEU A 515 -15.15 -30.37 -9.01
CA LEU A 515 -14.85 -29.03 -9.46
C LEU A 515 -15.59 -28.73 -10.77
N LYS A 516 -16.24 -27.57 -10.80
CA LYS A 516 -16.88 -27.05 -12.00
C LYS A 516 -16.58 -25.57 -12.14
N VAL A 517 -16.17 -25.18 -13.35
CA VAL A 517 -15.83 -23.80 -13.68
C VAL A 517 -16.73 -23.31 -14.80
N TYR A 518 -17.59 -22.34 -14.51
CA TYR A 518 -18.63 -21.86 -15.42
C TYR A 518 -18.34 -20.45 -15.95
N SER A 519 -18.73 -20.15 -17.18
CA SER A 519 -18.70 -18.77 -17.69
C SER A 519 -19.99 -18.06 -17.27
N LEU A 520 -19.88 -16.85 -16.72
CA LEU A 520 -21.06 -16.00 -16.46
C LEU A 520 -21.67 -15.43 -17.75
N GLY A 521 -21.00 -15.61 -18.89
CA GLY A 521 -21.54 -15.31 -20.21
C GLY A 521 -22.49 -16.38 -20.76
N ASP A 522 -22.72 -17.48 -20.03
CA ASP A 522 -23.69 -18.50 -20.42
C ASP A 522 -25.09 -17.88 -20.57
N ARG A 523 -25.87 -18.36 -21.54
CA ARG A 523 -27.24 -17.87 -21.80
C ARG A 523 -28.15 -18.08 -20.59
N ASP A 524 -27.88 -19.12 -19.79
CA ASP A 524 -28.63 -19.43 -18.59
C ASP A 524 -28.18 -18.62 -17.36
N ALA A 525 -27.10 -17.83 -17.49
CA ALA A 525 -26.61 -16.95 -16.43
C ALA A 525 -27.58 -15.79 -16.19
N ARG A 526 -27.87 -15.51 -14.92
CA ARG A 526 -28.79 -14.44 -14.54
C ARG A 526 -28.28 -13.08 -15.06
N SER A 527 -29.18 -12.31 -15.68
CA SER A 527 -28.88 -10.95 -16.09
C SER A 527 -28.69 -10.02 -14.88
N THR A 528 -27.79 -9.07 -15.05
CA THR A 528 -27.39 -7.99 -14.13
C THR A 528 -27.91 -6.62 -14.57
N VAL A 529 -28.63 -6.54 -15.70
CA VAL A 529 -29.20 -5.29 -16.24
C VAL A 529 -30.67 -5.11 -15.84
N THR A 530 -31.28 -6.12 -15.20
CA THR A 530 -32.62 -5.99 -14.62
C THR A 530 -32.68 -4.87 -13.55
N PRO A 531 -33.84 -4.21 -13.36
CA PRO A 531 -33.97 -3.11 -12.41
C PRO A 531 -33.49 -3.50 -11.01
N CYS A 532 -32.56 -2.70 -10.47
CA CYS A 532 -32.14 -2.79 -9.07
C CYS A 532 -33.18 -2.08 -8.19
N ALA A 533 -33.33 -2.52 -6.93
CA ALA A 533 -34.15 -1.81 -5.96
C ALA A 533 -33.65 -0.35 -5.80
N PRO A 534 -34.54 0.64 -5.63
CA PRO A 534 -34.18 2.07 -5.66
C PRO A 534 -33.16 2.50 -4.60
N ASN A 535 -33.03 1.73 -3.49
CA ASN A 535 -32.11 2.00 -2.40
C ASN A 535 -30.93 1.00 -2.30
N GLY A 536 -30.81 0.06 -3.25
CA GLY A 536 -29.74 -0.95 -3.26
C GLY A 536 -28.48 -0.46 -3.95
N LYS A 537 -27.30 -0.86 -3.47
CA LYS A 537 -26.04 -0.68 -4.20
C LYS A 537 -26.03 -1.59 -5.44
N LEU A 538 -25.75 -1.03 -6.61
CA LEU A 538 -25.75 -1.80 -7.86
C LEU A 538 -24.63 -2.84 -7.85
N ALA A 539 -23.50 -2.56 -7.21
CA ALA A 539 -22.42 -3.52 -7.03
C ALA A 539 -22.86 -4.79 -6.30
N ASP A 540 -23.58 -4.63 -5.18
CA ASP A 540 -24.09 -5.75 -4.37
C ASP A 540 -25.15 -6.53 -5.15
N PHE A 541 -26.03 -5.83 -5.87
CA PHE A 541 -27.01 -6.45 -6.75
C PHE A 541 -26.36 -7.31 -7.85
N CYS A 542 -25.33 -6.79 -8.53
CA CYS A 542 -24.60 -7.53 -9.57
C CYS A 542 -23.92 -8.77 -8.98
N LEU A 543 -23.28 -8.62 -7.82
CA LEU A 543 -22.66 -9.72 -7.09
C LEU A 543 -23.68 -10.81 -6.74
N ASP A 544 -24.80 -10.44 -6.13
CA ASP A 544 -25.85 -11.38 -5.76
C ASP A 544 -26.45 -12.09 -6.96
N ARG A 545 -26.67 -11.41 -8.08
CA ARG A 545 -27.16 -12.04 -9.32
C ARG A 545 -26.19 -13.14 -9.80
N CYS A 546 -24.90 -12.85 -9.82
CA CYS A 546 -23.87 -13.80 -10.25
C CYS A 546 -23.75 -14.97 -9.27
N VAL A 547 -23.64 -14.70 -7.97
CA VAL A 547 -23.51 -15.74 -6.92
C VAL A 547 -24.75 -16.62 -6.85
N ASN A 548 -25.96 -16.05 -6.90
CA ASN A 548 -27.21 -16.81 -6.90
C ASN A 548 -27.32 -17.77 -8.09
N TRP A 549 -26.75 -17.40 -9.24
CA TRP A 549 -26.68 -18.31 -10.38
C TRP A 549 -25.71 -19.46 -10.13
N LEU A 550 -24.51 -19.17 -9.62
CA LEU A 550 -23.53 -20.20 -9.24
C LEU A 550 -24.10 -21.15 -8.18
N ASP A 551 -24.87 -20.64 -7.20
CA ASP A 551 -25.57 -21.45 -6.19
C ASP A 551 -26.61 -22.36 -6.84
N LYS A 552 -27.43 -21.84 -7.78
CA LYS A 552 -28.42 -22.65 -8.51
C LYS A 552 -27.73 -23.79 -9.26
N VAL A 553 -26.63 -23.51 -9.95
CA VAL A 553 -25.87 -24.54 -10.67
C VAL A 553 -25.27 -25.55 -9.69
N GLY A 554 -24.73 -25.09 -8.56
CA GLY A 554 -24.25 -25.96 -7.48
C GLY A 554 -25.33 -26.89 -6.94
N GLN A 555 -26.55 -26.41 -6.72
CA GLN A 555 -27.68 -27.24 -6.31
C GLN A 555 -28.04 -28.31 -7.35
N VAL A 556 -27.97 -27.97 -8.64
CA VAL A 556 -28.18 -28.95 -9.73
C VAL A 556 -27.10 -30.02 -9.72
N VAL A 557 -25.83 -29.64 -9.54
CA VAL A 557 -24.71 -30.58 -9.44
C VAL A 557 -24.87 -31.50 -8.22
N SER A 558 -25.25 -30.96 -7.05
CA SER A 558 -25.52 -31.75 -5.84
C SER A 558 -26.70 -32.70 -6.01
N LYS A 559 -27.79 -32.28 -6.67
CA LYS A 559 -28.94 -33.16 -6.95
C LYS A 559 -28.57 -34.33 -7.85
N ASN A 560 -27.64 -34.10 -8.79
CA ASN A 560 -27.14 -35.11 -9.72
C ASN A 560 -25.83 -35.76 -9.26
N ALA A 561 -25.53 -35.68 -7.95
CA ALA A 561 -24.33 -36.24 -7.37
C ALA A 561 -24.34 -37.77 -7.47
N PRO A 562 -23.22 -38.40 -7.87
CA PRO A 562 -23.11 -39.85 -7.85
C PRO A 562 -23.11 -40.35 -6.40
N LYS A 563 -23.55 -41.60 -6.19
CA LYS A 563 -23.40 -42.24 -4.87
C LYS A 563 -21.91 -42.39 -4.57
N VAL A 564 -21.47 -41.88 -3.43
CA VAL A 564 -20.06 -41.95 -2.98
C VAL A 564 -19.88 -43.13 -2.03
N THR A 565 -18.67 -43.70 -2.00
CA THR A 565 -18.33 -44.89 -1.17
C THR A 565 -18.44 -44.63 0.35
N GLY A 566 -18.63 -43.38 0.76
CA GLY A 566 -18.93 -42.91 2.11
C GLY A 566 -18.65 -41.40 2.20
N GLY A 567 -19.03 -40.77 3.32
CA GLY A 567 -18.86 -39.33 3.49
C GLY A 567 -19.92 -38.47 2.78
N VAL A 568 -19.59 -37.20 2.53
CA VAL A 568 -20.48 -36.24 1.84
C VAL A 568 -19.94 -35.86 0.47
N PHE A 569 -20.83 -35.58 -0.49
CA PHE A 569 -20.46 -34.99 -1.77
C PHE A 569 -20.61 -33.47 -1.69
N LYS A 570 -19.59 -32.72 -2.09
CA LYS A 570 -19.62 -31.26 -2.14
C LYS A 570 -19.12 -30.74 -3.50
N PRO A 571 -19.94 -30.01 -4.28
CA PRO A 571 -19.46 -29.38 -5.49
C PRO A 571 -18.63 -28.13 -5.19
N ILE A 572 -17.52 -27.96 -5.91
CA ILE A 572 -16.71 -26.73 -5.92
C ILE A 572 -17.07 -25.95 -7.19
N ILE A 573 -17.81 -24.86 -7.04
CA ILE A 573 -18.36 -24.07 -8.15
C ILE A 573 -17.64 -22.73 -8.24
N LEU A 574 -16.89 -22.56 -9.33
CA LEU A 574 -16.17 -21.34 -9.66
C LEU A 574 -16.69 -20.73 -10.96
N SER A 575 -16.53 -19.42 -11.12
CA SER A 575 -16.65 -18.76 -12.41
C SER A 575 -15.30 -18.69 -13.14
N THR A 576 -15.31 -18.42 -14.45
CA THR A 576 -14.07 -18.29 -15.24
C THR A 576 -13.19 -17.12 -14.81
N GLY A 577 -13.76 -16.07 -14.21
CA GLY A 577 -13.03 -14.97 -13.59
C GLY A 577 -12.81 -15.10 -12.08
N GLY A 578 -13.20 -16.23 -11.46
CA GLY A 578 -12.83 -16.56 -10.07
C GLY A 578 -13.85 -16.20 -8.99
N LEU A 579 -15.10 -15.89 -9.35
CA LEU A 579 -16.20 -15.82 -8.40
C LEU A 579 -16.56 -17.23 -7.91
N MET A 580 -17.10 -17.35 -6.69
CA MET A 580 -17.42 -18.63 -6.06
C MET A 580 -18.91 -18.68 -5.67
N SER A 581 -19.51 -19.87 -5.68
CA SER A 581 -20.80 -20.08 -4.99
C SER A 581 -20.63 -19.88 -3.48
N ARG A 582 -21.72 -19.64 -2.75
CA ARG A 582 -21.68 -19.47 -1.28
C ARG A 582 -21.18 -20.74 -0.60
N SER A 583 -21.68 -21.90 -1.03
CA SER A 583 -21.23 -23.21 -0.53
C SER A 583 -19.72 -23.44 -0.73
N THR A 584 -19.17 -22.99 -1.87
CA THR A 584 -17.74 -23.10 -2.14
C THR A 584 -16.94 -22.14 -1.27
N ALA A 585 -17.46 -20.94 -1.02
CA ALA A 585 -16.83 -19.96 -0.15
C ALA A 585 -16.77 -20.42 1.32
N ASP A 586 -17.81 -21.10 1.80
CA ASP A 586 -17.83 -21.74 3.12
C ASP A 586 -16.75 -22.81 3.22
N GLU A 587 -16.64 -23.69 2.21
CA GLU A 587 -15.58 -24.70 2.15
C GLU A 587 -14.18 -24.07 2.12
N TRP A 588 -14.02 -22.98 1.37
CA TRP A 588 -12.78 -22.21 1.32
C TRP A 588 -12.37 -21.69 2.70
N LYS A 589 -13.34 -21.31 3.54
CA LYS A 589 -13.09 -20.84 4.90
C LYS A 589 -12.59 -22.00 5.79
N GLU A 590 -13.23 -23.16 5.73
CA GLU A 590 -12.79 -24.36 6.44
C GLU A 590 -11.36 -24.75 6.05
N TRP A 591 -11.06 -24.76 4.75
CA TRP A 591 -9.71 -25.04 4.24
C TRP A 591 -8.67 -24.02 4.71
N ARG A 592 -9.04 -22.74 4.82
CA ARG A 592 -8.14 -21.70 5.32
C ARG A 592 -7.74 -21.94 6.78
N GLU A 593 -8.69 -22.40 7.60
CA GLU A 593 -8.46 -22.69 9.02
C GLU A 593 -7.64 -23.97 9.20
N ALA A 594 -7.79 -24.95 8.30
CA ALA A 594 -7.07 -26.22 8.35
C ALA A 594 -5.65 -26.18 7.75
N MET A 595 -5.38 -25.30 6.79
CA MET A 595 -4.08 -25.24 6.10
C MET A 595 -2.97 -24.63 6.96
N PRO A 596 -1.70 -25.06 6.79
CA PRO A 596 -0.55 -24.40 7.39
C PRO A 596 -0.49 -22.91 7.03
N VAL A 597 0.12 -22.11 7.91
CA VAL A 597 0.26 -20.65 7.74
C VAL A 597 0.83 -20.32 6.35
N GLY A 598 0.09 -19.51 5.59
CA GLY A 598 0.45 -19.09 4.24
C GLY A 598 0.19 -20.11 3.12
N GLY A 599 -0.19 -21.36 3.44
CA GLY A 599 -0.55 -22.39 2.45
C GLY A 599 -1.79 -21.99 1.64
N PHE A 600 -2.82 -21.51 2.33
CA PHE A 600 -4.07 -21.06 1.70
C PHE A 600 -3.85 -19.87 0.75
N GLU A 601 -3.07 -18.87 1.15
CA GLU A 601 -2.77 -17.71 0.29
C GLU A 601 -1.96 -18.10 -0.95
N LYS A 602 -1.05 -19.07 -0.83
CA LYS A 602 -0.32 -19.64 -1.98
C LYS A 602 -1.28 -20.34 -2.94
N MET A 603 -2.23 -21.10 -2.42
CA MET A 603 -3.28 -21.76 -3.21
C MET A 603 -4.11 -20.74 -3.98
N GLU A 604 -4.67 -19.72 -3.31
CA GLU A 604 -5.50 -18.69 -3.96
C GLU A 604 -4.75 -17.96 -5.08
N LYS A 605 -3.52 -17.51 -4.79
CA LYS A 605 -2.65 -16.86 -5.77
C LYS A 605 -2.38 -17.75 -6.97
N ARG A 606 -2.17 -19.05 -6.72
CA ARG A 606 -1.89 -20.00 -7.79
C ARG A 606 -3.12 -20.25 -8.66
N ILE A 607 -4.30 -20.41 -8.06
CA ILE A 607 -5.56 -20.54 -8.80
C ILE A 607 -5.80 -19.29 -9.66
N GLY A 608 -5.60 -18.09 -9.12
CA GLY A 608 -5.72 -16.85 -9.90
C GLY A 608 -4.79 -16.79 -11.11
N VAL A 609 -3.54 -17.25 -10.97
CA VAL A 609 -2.60 -17.37 -12.10
C VAL A 609 -3.13 -18.34 -13.15
N GLU A 610 -3.62 -19.53 -12.75
CA GLU A 610 -4.16 -20.51 -13.70
C GLU A 610 -5.42 -20.01 -14.42
N LEU A 611 -6.26 -19.20 -13.76
CA LEU A 611 -7.42 -18.55 -14.39
C LEU A 611 -6.98 -17.60 -15.51
N VAL A 612 -5.97 -16.75 -15.26
CA VAL A 612 -5.42 -15.84 -16.29
C VAL A 612 -4.77 -16.61 -17.43
N LYS A 613 -3.97 -17.65 -17.13
CA LYS A 613 -3.35 -18.51 -18.16
C LYS A 613 -4.40 -19.17 -19.05
N ALA A 614 -5.46 -19.68 -18.45
CA ALA A 614 -6.55 -20.31 -19.20
C ALA A 614 -7.26 -19.32 -20.12
N ARG A 615 -7.47 -18.07 -19.67
CA ARG A 615 -8.09 -17.01 -20.48
C ARG A 615 -7.18 -16.51 -21.61
N ALA A 616 -5.90 -16.33 -21.35
CA ALA A 616 -4.97 -15.90 -22.39
C ALA A 616 -4.94 -16.88 -23.57
N ARG A 617 -5.06 -18.18 -23.28
CA ARG A 617 -5.11 -19.23 -24.30
C ARG A 617 -6.41 -19.28 -25.07
N THR A 618 -7.53 -18.82 -24.50
CA THR A 618 -8.78 -18.64 -25.26
C THR A 618 -8.74 -17.38 -26.10
N LEU A 619 -8.04 -16.33 -25.68
CA LEU A 619 -8.00 -15.05 -26.38
C LEU A 619 -7.02 -15.03 -27.57
N VAL A 620 -5.88 -15.71 -27.46
CA VAL A 620 -4.73 -15.60 -28.39
C VAL A 620 -4.73 -16.69 -29.47
N LEU A 621 -5.19 -17.89 -29.11
CA LEU A 621 -5.43 -18.98 -30.06
C LEU A 621 -6.80 -18.75 -30.64
#